data_AF-P39011-F1
#
_entry.id   AF-P39011-F1
#
_cell.length_a   1.000
_cell.length_b   1.000
_cell.length_c   1.000
_cell.angle_alpha   90.00
_cell.angle_beta   90.00
_cell.angle_gamma   90.00
#
_symmetry.space_group_name_H-M   'P 1'
#
loop_
_entity.id
_entity.type
_entity.pdbx_description
1 polymer ?
#
loop_
_entity_poly.entity_id
_entity_poly.type
_entity_poly.pdbx_seq_one_letter_code
_entity_poly.pdbx_strand_id
1 'polypeptide(L)'
;MDYEEILFGLQPILNASSIKDVPMNDVYLGSYLAVMDQLAVSLREPSNRDIVGKTGLLLNLVRVLEQALDICFHDTSISINDKIAFYEISSEVIRCIANAIIDNDDNREILLDSGGKKLLNYYIGGVLQLDEISSDKSEDSLVDKLQMRSVVLLRNFCIGNLKYTENLAPFIRGPLFVLLKTTQYSYLSSPEKVVLGSDLLNDILKVNYSNVQISDLFFLSQYIKKISSNVQNKELQAMEDGAVEAYSNTETQKFAGQGNQEYIEKEEEDDEEDVNCELLLNLSTCLETIVAKDETINFTNEEQLVLSMQKNLILSLVCLESKTFNNKLIVMRRLISCAGNISANLTNSNKREQSLCIETIKSSASSYALAAALMILCNSVASKSDAVALLKLISLSELIQVGSLLQDPLQYQGFLDLLRKLLNLENTMWLDIKDLFTLFQIMRRCHEQTKYYNNLRSLLTNLLNKTLTVLPSSKIHNSISSDPTIISFIAEHGTLTSCIAMDKLLVSKKALPKEAITSLWDSIFKFQNLGQAEQLSISDLFHITKTVGIYLKDSSVTADVNPIENILFKDYIQKLTLILETILSFKENKDKGSESCFNNGKFIAGIILNIVKNTKCLTPEEQNLEALAKSFF
;
A
#
# COMPACT_ATOMS: atom_id res chain seq x y z
N MET A 1 34.16 13.22 -33.20
CA MET A 1 34.75 11.86 -33.14
C MET A 1 35.73 11.75 -34.29
N ASP A 2 37.02 11.55 -34.01
CA ASP A 2 37.96 11.13 -35.06
C ASP A 2 37.77 9.63 -35.30
N TYR A 3 36.81 9.31 -36.18
CA TYR A 3 36.41 7.93 -36.42
C TYR A 3 37.54 7.11 -37.06
N GLU A 4 38.37 7.75 -37.90
CA GLU A 4 39.49 7.09 -38.56
C GLU A 4 40.59 6.72 -37.55
N GLU A 5 40.94 7.63 -36.65
CA GLU A 5 41.90 7.36 -35.57
C GLU A 5 41.42 6.24 -34.64
N ILE A 6 40.15 6.25 -34.25
CA ILE A 6 39.55 5.19 -33.40
C ILE A 6 39.60 3.83 -34.11
N LEU A 7 39.17 3.78 -35.38
CA LEU A 7 39.18 2.53 -36.15
C LEU A 7 40.61 2.00 -36.33
N PHE A 8 41.57 2.88 -36.59
CA PHE A 8 42.97 2.51 -36.73
C PHE A 8 43.54 1.96 -35.40
N GLY A 9 43.29 2.67 -34.28
CA GLY A 9 43.77 2.25 -32.95
C GLY A 9 43.16 0.93 -32.46
N LEU A 10 41.91 0.64 -32.81
CA LEU A 10 41.23 -0.61 -32.44
C LEU A 10 41.31 -1.69 -33.52
N GLN A 11 41.92 -1.41 -34.68
CA GLN A 11 41.99 -2.32 -35.82
C GLN A 11 42.44 -3.75 -35.44
N PRO A 12 43.47 -3.96 -34.57
CA PRO A 12 43.88 -5.30 -34.18
C PRO A 12 42.76 -6.09 -33.49
N ILE A 13 42.00 -5.45 -32.60
CA ILE A 13 40.89 -6.06 -31.88
C ILE A 13 39.69 -6.28 -32.81
N LEU A 14 39.32 -5.25 -33.60
CA LEU A 14 38.13 -5.27 -34.45
C LEU A 14 38.26 -6.23 -35.64
N ASN A 15 39.48 -6.49 -36.13
CA ASN A 15 39.71 -7.37 -37.29
C ASN A 15 40.20 -8.78 -36.93
N ALA A 16 40.57 -9.03 -35.68
CA ALA A 16 40.98 -10.37 -35.27
C ALA A 16 39.82 -11.36 -35.42
N SER A 17 40.12 -12.55 -35.97
CA SER A 17 39.18 -13.67 -36.02
C SER A 17 38.80 -14.15 -34.63
N SER A 18 39.80 -14.20 -33.74
CA SER A 18 39.66 -14.49 -32.32
C SER A 18 40.44 -13.44 -31.53
N ILE A 19 39.80 -12.86 -30.52
CA ILE A 19 40.47 -11.88 -29.64
C ILE A 19 41.66 -12.50 -28.86
N LYS A 20 41.75 -13.84 -28.76
CA LYS A 20 42.93 -14.54 -28.19
C LYS A 20 44.22 -14.29 -28.98
N ASP A 21 44.11 -13.99 -30.27
CA ASP A 21 45.26 -13.81 -31.14
C ASP A 21 45.80 -12.36 -31.08
N VAL A 22 45.13 -11.48 -30.33
CA VAL A 22 45.53 -10.08 -30.17
C VAL A 22 46.58 -9.96 -29.06
N PRO A 23 47.69 -9.23 -29.28
CA PRO A 23 48.68 -8.99 -28.23
C PRO A 23 48.07 -8.25 -27.02
N MET A 24 48.11 -8.85 -25.82
CA MET A 24 47.54 -8.28 -24.58
C MET A 24 48.60 -7.94 -23.50
N ASN A 25 49.84 -7.64 -23.90
CA ASN A 25 50.81 -7.11 -22.94
C ASN A 25 50.42 -5.69 -22.48
N ASP A 26 50.96 -5.24 -21.34
CA ASP A 26 50.61 -3.97 -20.69
C ASP A 26 50.62 -2.75 -21.64
N VAL A 27 51.56 -2.72 -22.59
CA VAL A 27 51.71 -1.60 -23.54
C VAL A 27 50.56 -1.59 -24.56
N TYR A 28 50.26 -2.73 -25.18
CA TYR A 28 49.16 -2.83 -26.14
C TYR A 28 47.81 -2.67 -25.44
N LEU A 29 47.63 -3.32 -24.29
CA LEU A 29 46.42 -3.21 -23.47
C LEU A 29 46.14 -1.75 -23.11
N GLY A 30 47.14 -1.03 -22.58
CA GLY A 30 47.01 0.39 -22.25
C GLY A 30 46.63 1.25 -23.46
N SER A 31 47.19 0.96 -24.64
CA SER A 31 46.83 1.64 -25.88
C SER A 31 45.38 1.36 -26.29
N TYR A 32 44.92 0.11 -26.21
CA TYR A 32 43.54 -0.24 -26.57
C TYR A 32 42.53 0.38 -25.62
N LEU A 33 42.79 0.34 -24.31
CA LEU A 33 41.93 0.95 -23.29
C LEU A 33 41.82 2.47 -23.48
N ALA A 34 42.92 3.15 -23.85
CA ALA A 34 42.91 4.58 -24.13
C ALA A 34 42.02 4.93 -25.35
N VAL A 35 42.11 4.16 -26.44
CA VAL A 35 41.27 4.38 -27.64
C VAL A 35 39.80 4.04 -27.36
N MET A 36 39.52 2.99 -26.57
CA MET A 36 38.15 2.69 -26.13
C MET A 36 37.59 3.79 -25.22
N ASP A 37 38.42 4.44 -24.40
CA ASP A 37 37.97 5.58 -23.59
C ASP A 37 37.58 6.79 -24.44
N GLN A 38 38.39 7.13 -25.44
CA GLN A 38 38.06 8.18 -26.42
C GLN A 38 36.77 7.86 -27.19
N LEU A 39 36.57 6.60 -27.59
CA LEU A 39 35.33 6.15 -28.22
C LEU A 39 34.14 6.29 -27.27
N ALA A 40 34.26 5.82 -26.03
CA ALA A 40 33.20 5.92 -25.02
C ALA A 40 32.78 7.37 -24.76
N VAL A 41 33.74 8.31 -24.67
CA VAL A 41 33.46 9.74 -24.52
C VAL A 41 32.80 10.30 -25.78
N SER A 42 33.29 9.94 -26.97
CA SER A 42 32.72 10.39 -28.24
C SER A 42 31.26 9.96 -28.42
N LEU A 43 30.92 8.75 -27.96
CA LEU A 43 29.56 8.19 -28.03
C LEU A 43 28.54 8.88 -27.13
N ARG A 44 28.96 9.81 -26.27
CA ARG A 44 28.03 10.67 -25.52
C ARG A 44 27.25 11.60 -26.44
N GLU A 45 27.82 12.01 -27.58
CA GLU A 45 27.15 12.84 -28.58
C GLU A 45 26.16 12.02 -29.43
N PRO A 46 24.89 12.43 -29.57
CA PRO A 46 23.87 11.66 -30.32
C PRO A 46 24.26 11.34 -31.76
N SER A 47 24.91 12.26 -32.48
CA SER A 47 25.32 12.07 -33.88
C SER A 47 26.36 10.96 -34.04
N ASN A 48 27.24 10.76 -33.05
CA ASN A 48 28.22 9.69 -33.08
C ASN A 48 27.58 8.32 -32.85
N ARG A 49 26.48 8.25 -32.07
CA ARG A 49 25.71 7.00 -31.86
C ARG A 49 25.16 6.48 -33.18
N ASP A 50 24.57 7.37 -33.99
CA ASP A 50 24.05 7.01 -35.32
C ASP A 50 25.16 6.51 -36.26
N ILE A 51 26.33 7.16 -36.23
CA ILE A 51 27.48 6.77 -37.06
C ILE A 51 27.95 5.37 -36.67
N VAL A 52 28.11 5.09 -35.38
CA VAL A 52 28.62 3.79 -34.90
C VAL A 52 27.67 2.64 -35.22
N GLY A 53 26.35 2.87 -35.24
CA GLY A 53 25.36 1.92 -35.74
C GLY A 53 25.49 1.69 -37.25
N LYS A 54 25.43 2.78 -38.04
CA LYS A 54 25.41 2.73 -39.52
C LYS A 54 26.69 2.18 -40.15
N THR A 55 27.83 2.38 -39.49
CA THR A 55 29.15 1.93 -39.97
C THR A 55 29.46 0.47 -39.65
N GLY A 56 28.63 -0.19 -38.82
CA GLY A 56 28.88 -1.55 -38.35
C GLY A 56 29.90 -1.65 -37.21
N LEU A 57 30.42 -0.52 -36.69
CA LEU A 57 31.32 -0.54 -35.54
C LEU A 57 30.63 -1.15 -34.31
N LEU A 58 29.35 -0.83 -34.07
CA LEU A 58 28.58 -1.43 -32.97
C LEU A 58 28.58 -2.96 -33.02
N LEU A 59 28.37 -3.54 -34.22
CA LEU A 59 28.38 -4.98 -34.43
C LEU A 59 29.74 -5.60 -34.09
N ASN A 60 30.83 -4.92 -34.49
CA ASN A 60 32.18 -5.37 -34.17
C ASN A 60 32.46 -5.29 -32.66
N LEU A 61 32.01 -4.24 -31.96
CA LEU A 61 32.13 -4.12 -30.51
C LEU A 61 31.37 -5.25 -29.80
N VAL A 62 30.13 -5.55 -30.22
CA VAL A 62 29.33 -6.66 -29.68
C VAL A 62 30.04 -7.99 -29.86
N ARG A 63 30.58 -8.26 -31.05
CA ARG A 63 31.35 -9.48 -31.36
C ARG A 63 32.59 -9.60 -30.46
N VAL A 64 33.36 -8.53 -30.33
CA VAL A 64 34.57 -8.48 -29.50
C VAL A 64 34.23 -8.75 -28.03
N LEU A 65 33.16 -8.12 -27.53
CA LEU A 65 32.71 -8.33 -26.15
C LEU A 65 32.29 -9.78 -25.91
N GLU A 66 31.52 -10.38 -26.83
CA GLU A 66 31.11 -11.77 -26.73
C GLU A 66 32.33 -12.70 -26.67
N GLN A 67 33.31 -12.52 -27.57
CA GLN A 67 34.54 -13.32 -27.57
C GLN A 67 35.35 -13.14 -26.28
N ALA A 68 35.51 -11.90 -25.81
CA ALA A 68 36.27 -11.62 -24.59
C ALA A 68 35.61 -12.27 -23.36
N LEU A 69 34.29 -12.14 -23.21
CA LEU A 69 33.56 -12.74 -22.09
C LEU A 69 33.53 -14.28 -22.17
N ASP A 70 33.40 -14.85 -23.38
CA ASP A 70 33.46 -16.30 -23.59
C ASP A 70 34.79 -16.89 -23.09
N ILE A 71 35.90 -16.22 -23.41
CA ILE A 71 37.23 -16.58 -22.91
C ILE A 71 37.26 -16.49 -21.38
N CYS A 72 36.81 -15.37 -20.83
CA CYS A 72 36.83 -15.15 -19.39
C CYS A 72 36.06 -16.23 -18.61
N PHE A 73 34.89 -16.64 -19.10
CA PHE A 73 34.02 -17.59 -18.40
C PHE A 73 34.34 -19.07 -18.67
N HIS A 74 34.91 -19.41 -19.83
CA HIS A 74 35.01 -20.82 -20.27
C HIS A 74 36.43 -21.28 -20.58
N ASP A 75 37.37 -20.39 -20.87
CA ASP A 75 38.74 -20.79 -21.12
C ASP A 75 39.50 -20.97 -19.80
N THR A 76 39.82 -22.21 -19.48
CA THR A 76 40.61 -22.58 -18.29
C THR A 76 42.11 -22.64 -18.57
N SER A 77 42.52 -22.53 -19.83
CA SER A 77 43.93 -22.62 -20.27
C SER A 77 44.65 -21.28 -20.30
N ILE A 78 43.90 -20.18 -20.21
CA ILE A 78 44.42 -18.82 -20.23
C ILE A 78 45.10 -18.44 -18.92
N SER A 79 46.16 -17.62 -19.00
CA SER A 79 46.81 -17.09 -17.81
C SER A 79 45.88 -16.14 -17.04
N ILE A 80 46.11 -16.00 -15.73
CA ILE A 80 45.34 -15.08 -14.89
C ILE A 80 45.48 -13.63 -15.40
N ASN A 81 46.69 -13.23 -15.77
CA ASN A 81 46.96 -11.88 -16.29
C ASN A 81 46.21 -11.60 -17.59
N ASP A 82 46.20 -12.54 -18.53
CA ASP A 82 45.46 -12.36 -19.78
C ASP A 82 43.94 -12.33 -19.52
N LYS A 83 43.45 -13.13 -18.56
CA LYS A 83 42.03 -13.10 -18.16
C LYS A 83 41.64 -11.74 -17.57
N ILE A 84 42.48 -11.14 -16.73
CA ILE A 84 42.29 -9.78 -16.22
C ILE A 84 42.26 -8.77 -17.37
N ALA A 85 43.21 -8.85 -18.30
CA ALA A 85 43.24 -7.98 -19.48
C ALA A 85 41.94 -8.09 -20.32
N PHE A 86 41.40 -9.31 -20.50
CA PHE A 86 40.12 -9.50 -21.18
C PHE A 86 38.95 -8.90 -20.41
N TYR A 87 38.91 -8.98 -19.08
CA TYR A 87 37.88 -8.30 -18.28
C TYR A 87 37.98 -6.76 -18.36
N GLU A 88 39.18 -6.20 -18.40
CA GLU A 88 39.39 -4.75 -18.59
C GLU A 88 38.86 -4.29 -19.96
N ILE A 89 39.21 -5.03 -21.02
CA ILE A 89 38.68 -4.80 -22.37
C ILE A 89 37.15 -4.94 -22.37
N SER A 90 36.60 -6.02 -21.81
CA SER A 90 35.14 -6.20 -21.71
C SER A 90 34.47 -5.04 -21.00
N SER A 91 35.05 -4.55 -19.91
CA SER A 91 34.54 -3.41 -19.16
C SER A 91 34.46 -2.15 -20.03
N GLU A 92 35.51 -1.83 -20.79
CA GLU A 92 35.51 -0.66 -21.67
C GLU A 92 34.57 -0.83 -22.88
N VAL A 93 34.51 -2.03 -23.47
CA VAL A 93 33.59 -2.31 -24.57
C VAL A 93 32.13 -2.22 -24.11
N ILE A 94 31.79 -2.71 -22.90
CA ILE A 94 30.44 -2.54 -22.32
C ILE A 94 30.09 -1.06 -22.20
N ARG A 95 31.02 -0.21 -21.74
CA ARG A 95 30.79 1.23 -21.66
C ARG A 95 30.54 1.85 -23.04
N CYS A 96 31.31 1.48 -24.06
CA CYS A 96 31.09 1.92 -25.43
C CYS A 96 29.70 1.51 -25.94
N ILE A 97 29.31 0.24 -25.77
CA ILE A 97 28.00 -0.25 -26.21
C ILE A 97 26.88 0.47 -25.45
N ALA A 98 27.01 0.64 -24.14
CA ALA A 98 26.03 1.34 -23.31
C ALA A 98 25.80 2.79 -23.78
N ASN A 99 26.85 3.51 -24.14
CA ASN A 99 26.76 4.88 -24.68
C ASN A 99 26.24 4.90 -26.12
N ALA A 100 26.48 3.86 -26.92
CA ALA A 100 25.96 3.78 -28.28
C ALA A 100 24.43 3.57 -28.33
N ILE A 101 23.85 2.86 -27.36
CA ILE A 101 22.42 2.49 -27.36
C ILE A 101 21.52 3.41 -26.54
N ILE A 102 22.07 4.31 -25.72
CA ILE A 102 21.27 5.22 -24.89
C ILE A 102 20.47 6.15 -25.79
N ASP A 103 19.16 6.18 -25.57
CA ASP A 103 18.15 6.93 -26.36
C ASP A 103 18.24 6.72 -27.88
N ASN A 104 18.69 5.54 -28.33
CA ASN A 104 18.81 5.21 -29.76
C ASN A 104 18.25 3.81 -30.05
N ASP A 105 16.98 3.76 -30.46
CA ASP A 105 16.27 2.50 -30.73
C ASP A 105 16.84 1.72 -31.92
N ASP A 106 17.36 2.40 -32.95
CA ASP A 106 18.03 1.74 -34.08
C ASP A 106 19.23 0.91 -33.60
N ASN A 107 20.04 1.48 -32.71
CA ASN A 107 21.19 0.78 -32.12
C ASN A 107 20.79 -0.31 -31.12
N ARG A 108 19.67 -0.14 -30.39
CA ARG A 108 19.12 -1.21 -29.53
C ARG A 108 18.66 -2.40 -30.36
N GLU A 109 18.05 -2.17 -31.51
CA GLU A 109 17.63 -3.23 -32.42
C GLU A 109 18.84 -3.94 -33.04
N ILE A 110 19.88 -3.20 -33.44
CA ILE A 110 21.16 -3.79 -33.88
C ILE A 110 21.73 -4.71 -32.80
N LEU A 111 21.77 -4.27 -31.54
CA LEU A 111 22.24 -5.09 -30.42
C LEU A 111 21.37 -6.36 -30.28
N LEU A 112 20.05 -6.24 -30.34
CA LEU A 112 19.13 -7.38 -30.18
C LEU A 112 19.26 -8.42 -31.32
N ASP A 113 19.38 -7.98 -32.57
CA ASP A 113 19.37 -8.83 -33.77
C ASP A 113 20.71 -9.52 -34.03
N SER A 114 21.83 -8.90 -33.62
CA SER A 114 23.19 -9.36 -33.93
C SER A 114 23.75 -10.46 -33.04
N GLY A 115 22.88 -11.21 -32.37
CA GLY A 115 23.27 -12.18 -31.34
C GLY A 115 23.36 -11.58 -29.94
N GLY A 116 23.05 -10.28 -29.77
CA GLY A 116 23.09 -9.65 -28.45
C GLY A 116 22.07 -10.21 -27.46
N LYS A 117 21.10 -11.03 -27.89
CA LYS A 117 20.34 -11.89 -26.96
C LYS A 117 21.24 -12.79 -26.12
N LYS A 118 22.22 -13.48 -26.73
CA LYS A 118 23.17 -14.31 -25.99
C LYS A 118 24.08 -13.45 -25.12
N LEU A 119 24.56 -12.33 -25.66
CA LEU A 119 25.36 -11.37 -24.90
C LEU A 119 24.65 -10.89 -23.63
N LEU A 120 23.47 -10.29 -23.77
CA LEU A 120 22.69 -9.70 -22.67
C LEU A 120 22.18 -10.77 -21.69
N ASN A 121 21.62 -11.87 -22.21
CA ASN A 121 20.96 -12.87 -21.36
C ASN A 121 21.96 -13.78 -20.64
N TYR A 122 23.07 -14.15 -21.30
CA TYR A 122 24.01 -15.13 -20.77
C TYR A 122 25.27 -14.46 -20.20
N TYR A 123 26.04 -13.75 -21.02
CA TYR A 123 27.34 -13.23 -20.60
C TYR A 123 27.21 -12.04 -19.65
N ILE A 124 26.36 -11.06 -19.95
CA ILE A 124 26.11 -9.93 -19.03
C ILE A 124 25.44 -10.44 -17.74
N GLY A 125 24.50 -11.38 -17.85
CA GLY A 125 23.95 -12.09 -16.68
C GLY A 125 25.04 -12.79 -15.86
N GLY A 126 26.04 -13.40 -16.49
CA GLY A 126 27.21 -13.99 -15.83
C GLY A 126 28.08 -12.95 -15.13
N VAL A 127 28.28 -11.78 -15.75
CA VAL A 127 29.05 -10.67 -15.17
C VAL A 127 28.41 -10.16 -13.87
N LEU A 128 27.08 -10.02 -13.84
CA LEU A 128 26.36 -9.61 -12.63
C LEU A 128 26.47 -10.62 -11.47
N GLN A 129 26.87 -11.86 -11.76
CA GLN A 129 27.04 -12.94 -10.80
C GLN A 129 28.50 -13.17 -10.38
N LEU A 130 29.44 -12.35 -10.85
CA LEU A 130 30.84 -12.43 -10.44
C LEU A 130 31.00 -12.02 -8.97
N ASP A 131 31.58 -12.91 -8.17
CA ASP A 131 31.96 -12.61 -6.78
C ASP A 131 33.42 -12.10 -6.68
N GLU A 132 34.32 -12.67 -7.48
CA GLU A 132 35.74 -12.30 -7.53
C GLU A 132 36.31 -12.52 -8.94
N ILE A 133 37.38 -11.79 -9.27
CA ILE A 133 38.27 -12.07 -10.41
C ILE A 133 39.65 -12.28 -9.81
N SER A 134 39.96 -13.49 -9.33
CA SER A 134 41.30 -13.91 -8.81
C SER A 134 41.89 -13.13 -7.61
N SER A 135 43.06 -13.59 -7.11
CA SER A 135 43.38 -13.62 -5.67
C SER A 135 44.34 -12.53 -5.13
N ASP A 136 44.55 -11.41 -5.80
CA ASP A 136 45.39 -10.33 -5.25
C ASP A 136 44.60 -9.04 -4.94
N LYS A 137 44.86 -8.51 -3.74
CA LYS A 137 44.00 -7.63 -2.94
C LYS A 137 43.67 -6.23 -3.51
N SER A 138 43.97 -5.94 -4.77
CA SER A 138 43.67 -4.66 -5.42
C SER A 138 42.52 -4.72 -6.44
N GLU A 139 41.89 -5.88 -6.63
CA GLU A 139 41.01 -6.16 -7.79
C GLU A 139 39.50 -6.00 -7.54
N ASP A 140 39.04 -5.78 -6.31
CA ASP A 140 37.61 -5.51 -6.00
C ASP A 140 37.04 -4.36 -6.86
N SER A 141 37.90 -3.40 -7.25
CA SER A 141 37.52 -2.27 -8.11
C SER A 141 37.16 -2.67 -9.55
N LEU A 142 37.74 -3.74 -10.10
CA LEU A 142 37.47 -4.18 -11.47
C LEU A 142 36.11 -4.87 -11.56
N VAL A 143 35.80 -5.77 -10.62
CA VAL A 143 34.48 -6.44 -10.53
C VAL A 143 33.39 -5.38 -10.39
N ASP A 144 33.57 -4.44 -9.48
CA ASP A 144 32.63 -3.35 -9.24
C ASP A 144 32.40 -2.49 -10.49
N LYS A 145 33.48 -2.08 -11.17
CA LYS A 145 33.41 -1.29 -12.40
C LYS A 145 32.73 -2.06 -13.54
N LEU A 146 33.05 -3.35 -13.70
CA LEU A 146 32.48 -4.22 -14.72
C LEU A 146 30.98 -4.47 -14.51
N GLN A 147 30.57 -4.74 -13.26
CA GLN A 147 29.17 -4.93 -12.88
C GLN A 147 28.37 -3.63 -13.01
N MET A 148 28.90 -2.50 -12.53
CA MET A 148 28.23 -1.20 -12.66
C MET A 148 27.96 -0.86 -14.13
N ARG A 149 28.97 -0.99 -14.99
CA ARG A 149 28.81 -0.74 -16.43
C ARG A 149 27.82 -1.71 -17.08
N SER A 150 27.80 -2.96 -16.62
CA SER A 150 26.80 -3.94 -17.08
C SER A 150 25.38 -3.54 -16.70
N VAL A 151 25.16 -3.05 -15.46
CA VAL A 151 23.87 -2.50 -15.04
C VAL A 151 23.48 -1.30 -15.90
N VAL A 152 24.42 -0.38 -16.17
CA VAL A 152 24.18 0.79 -17.04
C VAL A 152 23.81 0.37 -18.47
N LEU A 153 24.51 -0.62 -19.04
CA LEU A 153 24.17 -1.18 -20.35
C LEU A 153 22.73 -1.69 -20.39
N LEU A 154 22.33 -2.49 -19.40
CA LEU A 154 20.98 -3.06 -19.33
C LEU A 154 19.92 -1.97 -19.14
N ARG A 155 20.19 -0.97 -18.30
CA ARG A 155 19.30 0.17 -18.10
C ARG A 155 19.13 0.98 -19.38
N ASN A 156 20.22 1.29 -20.09
CA ASN A 156 20.19 2.03 -21.36
C ASN A 156 19.49 1.23 -22.48
N PHE A 157 19.50 -0.10 -22.40
CA PHE A 157 18.75 -0.97 -23.30
C PHE A 157 17.24 -0.92 -23.02
N CYS A 158 16.82 -0.87 -21.75
CA CYS A 158 15.42 -0.86 -21.34
C CYS A 158 14.77 0.53 -21.29
N ILE A 159 15.55 1.61 -21.16
CA ILE A 159 15.04 2.95 -20.85
C ILE A 159 14.03 3.45 -21.89
N GLY A 160 12.86 3.85 -21.39
CA GLY A 160 11.77 4.42 -22.18
C GLY A 160 11.00 3.42 -23.05
N ASN A 161 11.30 2.11 -23.01
CA ASN A 161 10.68 1.15 -23.92
C ASN A 161 10.36 -0.21 -23.27
N LEU A 162 9.06 -0.49 -23.15
CA LEU A 162 8.54 -1.72 -22.54
C LEU A 162 8.96 -2.98 -23.29
N LYS A 163 9.05 -2.95 -24.63
CA LYS A 163 9.45 -4.09 -25.48
C LYS A 163 10.80 -4.66 -25.05
N TYR A 164 11.78 -3.80 -24.82
CA TYR A 164 13.13 -4.23 -24.44
C TYR A 164 13.17 -4.76 -23.01
N THR A 165 12.41 -4.14 -22.10
CA THR A 165 12.26 -4.60 -20.71
C THR A 165 11.66 -6.01 -20.66
N GLU A 166 10.55 -6.26 -21.36
CA GLU A 166 9.89 -7.57 -21.42
C GLU A 166 10.79 -8.67 -22.01
N ASN A 167 11.58 -8.34 -23.03
CA ASN A 167 12.51 -9.30 -23.66
C ASN A 167 13.65 -9.71 -22.71
N LEU A 168 14.15 -8.79 -21.89
CA LEU A 168 15.30 -9.00 -21.01
C LEU A 168 14.90 -9.62 -19.65
N ALA A 169 13.73 -9.25 -19.14
CA ALA A 169 13.29 -9.52 -17.78
C ALA A 169 13.36 -11.00 -17.33
N PRO A 170 13.01 -12.01 -18.16
CA PRO A 170 13.12 -13.42 -17.77
C PRO A 170 14.54 -13.89 -17.46
N PHE A 171 15.55 -13.25 -18.06
CA PHE A 171 16.93 -13.71 -18.02
C PHE A 171 17.76 -12.95 -16.98
N ILE A 172 17.45 -11.67 -16.76
CA ILE A 172 18.28 -10.80 -15.91
C ILE A 172 17.81 -10.69 -14.47
N ARG A 173 16.55 -11.04 -14.17
CA ARG A 173 16.00 -10.96 -12.80
C ARG A 173 16.83 -11.76 -11.79
N GLY A 174 17.14 -13.01 -12.12
CA GLY A 174 17.97 -13.88 -11.27
C GLY A 174 19.37 -13.30 -11.02
N PRO A 175 20.13 -12.97 -12.08
CA PRO A 175 21.42 -12.29 -11.96
C PRO A 175 21.40 -11.00 -11.11
N LEU A 176 20.36 -10.15 -11.23
CA LEU A 176 20.23 -8.95 -10.39
C LEU A 176 20.02 -9.28 -8.91
N PHE A 177 19.25 -10.32 -8.60
CA PHE A 177 19.15 -10.80 -7.21
C PHE A 177 20.50 -11.29 -6.67
N VAL A 178 21.28 -12.02 -7.47
CA VAL A 178 22.62 -12.47 -7.08
C VAL A 178 23.53 -11.28 -6.82
N LEU A 179 23.60 -10.31 -7.74
CA LEU A 179 24.37 -9.08 -7.58
C LEU A 179 24.06 -8.39 -6.24
N LEU A 180 22.78 -8.17 -5.95
CA LEU A 180 22.36 -7.49 -4.72
C LEU A 180 22.64 -8.32 -3.46
N LYS A 181 22.57 -9.66 -3.54
CA LYS A 181 22.93 -10.57 -2.43
C LYS A 181 24.42 -10.55 -2.12
N THR A 182 25.28 -10.59 -3.14
CA THR A 182 26.74 -10.54 -2.97
C THR A 182 27.17 -9.19 -2.40
N THR A 183 26.54 -8.10 -2.85
CA THR A 183 26.92 -6.73 -2.45
C THR A 183 26.28 -6.23 -1.17
N GLN A 184 25.30 -6.94 -0.58
CA GLN A 184 24.57 -6.47 0.60
C GLN A 184 25.47 -6.11 1.80
N TYR A 185 26.65 -6.73 1.90
CA TYR A 185 27.58 -6.51 3.00
C TYR A 185 28.58 -5.37 2.76
N SER A 186 28.86 -5.05 1.50
CA SER A 186 29.86 -4.08 1.04
C SER A 186 29.26 -2.92 0.22
N TYR A 187 27.94 -2.75 0.22
CA TYR A 187 27.23 -1.83 -0.68
C TYR A 187 27.71 -0.37 -0.63
N LEU A 188 28.22 0.10 0.52
CA LEU A 188 28.80 1.44 0.66
C LEU A 188 30.11 1.63 -0.10
N SER A 189 30.82 0.55 -0.45
CA SER A 189 32.02 0.61 -1.28
C SER A 189 31.70 0.94 -2.74
N SER A 190 30.48 0.60 -3.20
CA SER A 190 30.02 0.78 -4.57
C SER A 190 28.53 1.18 -4.61
N PRO A 191 28.19 2.38 -4.10
CA PRO A 191 26.79 2.81 -3.91
C PRO A 191 26.02 2.92 -5.22
N GLU A 192 26.60 3.52 -6.26
CA GLU A 192 25.97 3.66 -7.58
C GLU A 192 25.56 2.31 -8.16
N LYS A 193 26.41 1.28 -8.01
CA LYS A 193 26.16 -0.08 -8.52
C LYS A 193 24.91 -0.68 -7.89
N VAL A 194 24.77 -0.59 -6.57
CA VAL A 194 23.65 -1.21 -5.85
C VAL A 194 22.35 -0.42 -6.05
N VAL A 195 22.44 0.91 -6.11
CA VAL A 195 21.31 1.79 -6.37
C VAL A 195 20.76 1.52 -7.76
N LEU A 196 21.59 1.64 -8.80
CA LEU A 196 21.17 1.38 -10.18
C LEU A 196 20.71 -0.07 -10.38
N GLY A 197 21.38 -1.04 -9.73
CA GLY A 197 20.98 -2.45 -9.79
C GLY A 197 19.61 -2.70 -9.17
N SER A 198 19.30 -2.03 -8.06
CA SER A 198 17.99 -2.11 -7.40
C SER A 198 16.89 -1.36 -8.16
N ASP A 199 17.21 -0.21 -8.78
CA ASP A 199 16.30 0.53 -9.68
C ASP A 199 15.95 -0.31 -10.91
N LEU A 200 16.97 -0.89 -11.57
CA LEU A 200 16.74 -1.80 -12.70
C LEU A 200 15.92 -3.01 -12.28
N LEU A 201 16.15 -3.60 -11.10
CA LEU A 201 15.33 -4.69 -10.60
C LEU A 201 13.86 -4.29 -10.45
N ASN A 202 13.56 -3.07 -10.01
CA ASN A 202 12.18 -2.57 -9.97
C ASN A 202 11.54 -2.55 -11.36
N ASP A 203 12.24 -2.06 -12.38
CA ASP A 203 11.75 -2.04 -13.76
C ASP A 203 11.49 -3.45 -14.30
N ILE A 204 12.41 -4.39 -14.03
CA ILE A 204 12.24 -5.80 -14.39
C ILE A 204 11.04 -6.43 -13.67
N LEU A 205 10.85 -6.15 -12.37
CA LEU A 205 9.74 -6.69 -11.60
C LEU A 205 8.39 -6.11 -12.01
N LYS A 206 8.32 -4.90 -12.61
CA LYS A 206 7.06 -4.37 -13.15
C LYS A 206 6.45 -5.30 -14.21
N VAL A 207 7.28 -5.97 -15.01
CA VAL A 207 6.85 -6.88 -16.09
C VAL A 207 7.03 -8.37 -15.78
N ASN A 208 7.94 -8.72 -14.87
CA ASN A 208 8.29 -10.12 -14.54
C ASN A 208 8.36 -10.34 -13.02
N TYR A 209 7.27 -10.10 -12.30
CA TYR A 209 7.18 -10.27 -10.84
C TYR A 209 6.91 -11.72 -10.40
N SER A 210 6.41 -12.59 -11.28
CA SER A 210 5.89 -13.91 -10.89
C SER A 210 6.97 -14.98 -10.74
N ASN A 211 6.72 -16.01 -9.92
CA ASN A 211 7.65 -17.12 -9.66
C ASN A 211 8.98 -16.67 -9.02
N VAL A 212 8.95 -15.61 -8.21
CA VAL A 212 10.11 -15.22 -7.41
C VAL A 212 10.25 -16.18 -6.22
N GLN A 213 11.50 -16.57 -5.89
CA GLN A 213 11.73 -17.56 -4.84
C GLN A 213 11.51 -16.94 -3.45
N ILE A 214 11.04 -17.74 -2.50
CA ILE A 214 10.85 -17.29 -1.10
C ILE A 214 12.18 -16.85 -0.48
N SER A 215 13.29 -17.46 -0.88
CA SER A 215 14.64 -17.04 -0.48
C SER A 215 14.99 -15.62 -0.95
N ASP A 216 14.46 -15.17 -2.09
CA ASP A 216 14.62 -13.79 -2.58
C ASP A 216 13.79 -12.81 -1.77
N LEU A 217 12.56 -13.17 -1.40
CA LEU A 217 11.72 -12.37 -0.49
C LEU A 217 12.37 -12.21 0.88
N PHE A 218 12.93 -13.31 1.41
CA PHE A 218 13.65 -13.30 2.66
C PHE A 218 14.88 -12.39 2.59
N PHE A 219 15.67 -12.51 1.51
CA PHE A 219 16.79 -11.63 1.23
C PHE A 219 16.37 -10.15 1.22
N LEU A 220 15.32 -9.78 0.47
CA LEU A 220 14.84 -8.39 0.42
C LEU A 220 14.48 -7.88 1.82
N SER A 221 13.79 -8.69 2.63
CA SER A 221 13.44 -8.31 4.01
C SER A 221 14.67 -8.09 4.90
N GLN A 222 15.70 -8.95 4.76
CA GLN A 222 16.96 -8.82 5.51
C GLN A 222 17.72 -7.56 5.09
N TYR A 223 17.76 -7.29 3.79
CA TYR A 223 18.47 -6.15 3.26
C TYR A 223 17.78 -4.83 3.65
N ILE A 224 16.47 -4.75 3.53
CA ILE A 224 15.66 -3.63 4.03
C ILE A 224 15.95 -3.34 5.49
N LYS A 225 15.99 -4.36 6.35
CA LYS A 225 16.31 -4.20 7.77
C LYS A 225 17.71 -3.63 7.99
N LYS A 226 18.69 -4.11 7.25
CA LYS A 226 20.07 -3.62 7.32
C LYS A 226 20.17 -2.15 6.89
N ILE A 227 19.54 -1.80 5.76
CA ILE A 227 19.56 -0.41 5.28
C ILE A 227 18.82 0.50 6.26
N SER A 228 17.70 0.03 6.83
CA SER A 228 16.93 0.78 7.82
C SER A 228 17.76 1.20 9.03
N SER A 229 18.72 0.38 9.50
CA SER A 229 19.63 0.78 10.58
C SER A 229 20.64 1.85 10.16
N ASN A 230 21.00 1.92 8.89
CA ASN A 230 22.03 2.81 8.35
C ASN A 230 21.50 4.15 7.82
N VAL A 231 20.20 4.27 7.53
CA VAL A 231 19.56 5.56 7.18
C VAL A 231 19.91 6.62 8.22
N GLN A 232 20.44 7.75 7.80
CA GLN A 232 20.77 8.86 8.70
C GLN A 232 19.51 9.69 8.99
N ASN A 233 19.48 10.32 10.16
CA ASN A 233 18.40 11.24 10.48
C ASN A 233 18.75 12.60 9.87
N LYS A 234 17.97 13.10 8.91
CA LYS A 234 18.11 14.50 8.46
C LYS A 234 17.80 15.41 9.65
N GLU A 235 18.76 16.26 10.01
CA GLU A 235 18.49 17.36 10.92
C GLU A 235 17.47 18.27 10.23
N LEU A 236 16.29 18.42 10.84
CA LEU A 236 15.39 19.49 10.41
C LEU A 236 16.13 20.79 10.71
N GLN A 237 16.54 21.52 9.66
CA GLN A 237 16.97 22.90 9.84
C GLN A 237 15.89 23.60 10.66
N ALA A 238 16.25 24.12 11.83
CA ALA A 238 15.33 24.88 12.65
C ALA A 238 14.78 25.99 11.76
N MET A 239 13.47 25.93 11.46
CA MET A 239 12.82 27.05 10.78
C MET A 239 13.08 28.27 11.65
N GLU A 240 13.87 29.23 11.16
CA GLU A 240 14.02 30.51 11.84
C GLU A 240 12.61 31.07 12.13
N ASP A 241 12.38 31.50 13.37
CA ASP A 241 11.10 31.93 13.94
C ASP A 241 10.45 33.18 13.26
N GLY A 242 10.67 33.39 11.96
CA GLY A 242 10.12 34.50 11.16
C GLY A 242 9.04 34.12 10.14
N ALA A 243 8.80 32.83 9.85
CA ALA A 243 7.84 32.41 8.81
C ALA A 243 6.47 31.91 9.33
N VAL A 244 6.22 32.00 10.64
CA VAL A 244 4.94 31.55 11.25
C VAL A 244 3.81 32.58 11.09
N GLU A 245 4.08 33.84 10.71
CA GLU A 245 3.02 34.83 10.47
C GLU A 245 2.38 34.77 9.07
N ALA A 246 2.91 33.98 8.13
CA ALA A 246 2.37 33.92 6.76
C ALA A 246 1.32 32.82 6.53
N TYR A 247 1.20 31.81 7.41
CA TYR A 247 0.27 30.68 7.20
C TYR A 247 -1.03 30.77 8.00
N SER A 248 -1.27 31.81 8.79
CA SER A 248 -2.47 31.87 9.64
C SER A 248 -3.63 32.74 9.12
N ASN A 249 -3.61 33.33 7.92
CA ASN A 249 -4.71 34.24 7.51
C ASN A 249 -5.06 34.32 6.01
N THR A 250 -4.84 33.28 5.21
CA THR A 250 -5.24 33.29 3.78
C THR A 250 -5.83 31.96 3.30
N GLU A 251 -6.88 31.47 3.96
CA GLU A 251 -7.84 30.53 3.32
C GLU A 251 -9.29 31.05 3.30
N THR A 252 -9.49 32.35 3.52
CA THR A 252 -10.78 33.00 3.27
C THR A 252 -10.62 34.19 2.33
N GLN A 253 -11.07 33.99 1.09
CA GLN A 253 -11.46 34.98 0.08
C GLN A 253 -10.50 35.25 -1.09
N LYS A 254 -11.09 35.04 -2.30
CA LYS A 254 -10.77 35.56 -3.65
C LYS A 254 -9.83 34.67 -4.47
N PHE A 255 -10.34 33.83 -5.37
CA PHE A 255 -10.90 34.17 -6.71
C PHE A 255 -10.08 35.24 -7.46
N ALA A 256 -9.43 34.78 -8.53
CA ALA A 256 -9.13 35.48 -9.79
C ALA A 256 -8.50 36.89 -9.69
N GLY A 257 -7.18 36.94 -9.86
CA GLY A 257 -6.44 38.16 -10.20
C GLY A 257 -4.99 37.83 -10.53
N GLN A 258 -4.61 38.00 -11.79
CA GLN A 258 -3.26 37.82 -12.32
C GLN A 258 -2.25 38.70 -11.58
N GLY A 259 -1.15 38.10 -11.14
CA GLY A 259 0.01 38.81 -10.62
C GLY A 259 1.19 37.84 -10.55
N ASN A 260 2.18 38.06 -11.41
CA ASN A 260 3.47 37.38 -11.38
C ASN A 260 4.07 37.53 -9.97
N GLN A 261 4.10 36.44 -9.22
CA GLN A 261 4.95 36.31 -8.04
C GLN A 261 5.97 35.24 -8.39
N GLU A 262 7.16 35.72 -8.75
CA GLU A 262 8.40 34.96 -8.82
C GLU A 262 8.53 34.20 -7.50
N TYR A 263 8.28 32.89 -7.54
CA TYR A 263 8.75 32.00 -6.51
C TYR A 263 10.26 31.96 -6.64
N ILE A 264 10.93 32.62 -5.71
CA ILE A 264 12.37 32.51 -5.50
C ILE A 264 12.63 31.03 -5.19
N GLU A 265 13.10 30.30 -6.19
CA GLU A 265 13.81 29.04 -6.06
C GLU A 265 15.00 29.31 -5.12
N LYS A 266 14.82 29.05 -3.83
CA LYS A 266 15.95 28.85 -2.94
C LYS A 266 16.53 27.50 -3.33
N GLU A 267 17.66 27.60 -4.02
CA GLU A 267 18.59 26.55 -4.41
C GLU A 267 18.47 25.33 -3.50
N GLU A 268 18.15 24.18 -4.11
CA GLU A 268 18.38 22.85 -3.55
C GLU A 268 19.88 22.75 -3.28
N GLU A 269 20.32 23.28 -2.14
CA GLU A 269 21.66 23.08 -1.61
C GLU A 269 21.87 21.58 -1.45
N ASP A 270 22.59 20.99 -2.41
CA ASP A 270 23.26 19.69 -2.37
C ASP A 270 22.60 18.71 -1.39
N ASP A 271 21.37 18.29 -1.73
CA ASP A 271 20.72 17.15 -1.10
C ASP A 271 21.57 15.93 -1.50
N GLU A 272 22.73 15.73 -0.85
CA GLU A 272 23.56 14.55 -1.02
C GLU A 272 22.63 13.36 -0.97
N GLU A 273 22.41 12.72 -2.13
CA GLU A 273 21.44 11.63 -2.26
C GLU A 273 21.85 10.54 -1.28
N ASP A 274 21.15 10.43 -0.15
CA ASP A 274 21.44 9.40 0.84
C ASP A 274 21.17 8.05 0.17
N VAL A 275 22.25 7.38 -0.22
CA VAL A 275 22.27 6.04 -0.83
C VAL A 275 21.36 5.09 -0.06
N ASN A 276 21.28 5.20 1.27
CA ASN A 276 20.42 4.35 2.08
C ASN A 276 18.94 4.64 1.84
N CYS A 277 18.56 5.91 1.68
CA CYS A 277 17.17 6.30 1.43
C CYS A 277 16.70 5.79 0.06
N GLU A 278 17.50 5.99 -0.98
CA GLU A 278 17.16 5.53 -2.32
C GLU A 278 17.13 4.00 -2.40
N LEU A 279 18.15 3.33 -1.86
CA LEU A 279 18.20 1.87 -1.82
C LEU A 279 17.03 1.28 -1.00
N LEU A 280 16.67 1.90 0.12
CA LEU A 280 15.50 1.48 0.92
C LEU A 280 14.20 1.63 0.14
N LEU A 281 14.05 2.73 -0.61
CA LEU A 281 12.91 2.94 -1.48
C LEU A 281 12.85 1.86 -2.57
N ASN A 282 13.97 1.56 -3.21
CA ASN A 282 14.03 0.56 -4.27
C ASN A 282 13.73 -0.85 -3.76
N LEU A 283 14.38 -1.27 -2.67
CA LEU A 283 14.18 -2.61 -2.09
C LEU A 283 12.75 -2.82 -1.56
N SER A 284 12.16 -1.81 -0.92
CA SER A 284 10.78 -1.88 -0.45
C SER A 284 9.78 -1.94 -1.61
N THR A 285 10.07 -1.26 -2.73
CA THR A 285 9.27 -1.33 -3.97
C THR A 285 9.36 -2.71 -4.62
N CYS A 286 10.56 -3.30 -4.69
CA CYS A 286 10.77 -4.67 -5.18
C CYS A 286 9.91 -5.64 -4.38
N LEU A 287 10.03 -5.61 -3.05
CA LEU A 287 9.31 -6.52 -2.18
C LEU A 287 7.80 -6.37 -2.32
N GLU A 288 7.29 -5.13 -2.24
CA GLU A 288 5.86 -4.83 -2.39
C GLU A 288 5.32 -5.33 -3.73
N THR A 289 6.02 -5.05 -4.83
CA THR A 289 5.61 -5.46 -6.18
C THR A 289 5.40 -6.95 -6.28
N ILE A 290 6.31 -7.73 -5.68
CA ILE A 290 6.23 -9.19 -5.70
C ILE A 290 5.07 -9.66 -4.83
N VAL A 291 5.05 -9.29 -3.54
CA VAL A 291 4.06 -9.85 -2.60
C VAL A 291 2.64 -9.36 -2.84
N ALA A 292 2.45 -8.21 -3.48
CA ALA A 292 1.13 -7.67 -3.81
C ALA A 292 0.53 -8.28 -5.09
N LYS A 293 1.34 -8.80 -6.00
CA LYS A 293 0.88 -9.26 -7.33
C LYS A 293 1.07 -10.75 -7.58
N ASP A 294 2.08 -11.38 -6.98
CA ASP A 294 2.38 -12.79 -7.23
C ASP A 294 1.51 -13.72 -6.38
N GLU A 295 0.38 -14.13 -6.94
CA GLU A 295 -0.53 -15.11 -6.33
C GLU A 295 0.06 -16.53 -6.26
N THR A 296 1.20 -16.80 -6.93
CA THR A 296 1.83 -18.13 -6.96
C THR A 296 2.73 -18.42 -5.75
N ILE A 297 3.02 -17.41 -4.93
CA ILE A 297 3.85 -17.56 -3.73
C ILE A 297 3.18 -18.56 -2.77
N ASN A 298 3.92 -19.60 -2.39
CA ASN A 298 3.43 -20.66 -1.52
C ASN A 298 4.34 -20.84 -0.30
N PHE A 299 3.91 -20.33 0.85
CA PHE A 299 4.57 -20.42 2.15
C PHE A 299 4.32 -21.74 2.91
N THR A 300 3.76 -22.77 2.27
CA THR A 300 3.56 -24.07 2.92
C THR A 300 4.90 -24.65 3.39
N ASN A 301 5.00 -25.01 4.67
CA ASN A 301 6.23 -25.48 5.35
C ASN A 301 7.37 -24.45 5.47
N GLU A 302 7.10 -23.18 5.19
CA GLU A 302 8.09 -22.10 5.27
C GLU A 302 7.80 -21.15 6.44
N GLU A 303 7.10 -21.62 7.48
CA GLU A 303 6.61 -20.77 8.57
C GLU A 303 7.74 -20.05 9.31
N GLN A 304 8.93 -20.67 9.39
CA GLN A 304 10.09 -20.06 10.03
C GLN A 304 10.71 -18.93 9.17
N LEU A 305 10.72 -19.08 7.85
CA LEU A 305 11.15 -18.01 6.95
C LEU A 305 10.16 -16.85 7.00
N VAL A 306 8.85 -17.14 6.98
CA VAL A 306 7.82 -16.10 7.09
C VAL A 306 7.91 -15.34 8.41
N LEU A 307 8.06 -16.04 9.54
CA LEU A 307 8.30 -15.39 10.84
C LEU A 307 9.52 -14.47 10.81
N SER A 308 10.60 -14.91 10.15
CA SER A 308 11.83 -14.13 10.05
C SER A 308 11.65 -12.90 9.14
N MET A 309 10.93 -13.02 8.03
CA MET A 309 10.56 -11.89 7.16
C MET A 309 9.72 -10.87 7.91
N GLN A 310 8.65 -11.31 8.59
CA GLN A 310 7.79 -10.41 9.37
C GLN A 310 8.56 -9.72 10.49
N LYS A 311 9.44 -10.44 11.19
CA LYS A 311 10.34 -9.85 12.19
C LYS A 311 11.26 -8.79 11.58
N ASN A 312 11.81 -9.03 10.40
CA ASN A 312 12.67 -8.05 9.72
C ASN A 312 11.88 -6.78 9.36
N LEU A 313 10.67 -6.92 8.82
CA LEU A 313 9.82 -5.77 8.48
C LEU A 313 9.41 -4.97 9.72
N ILE A 314 8.97 -5.63 10.79
CA ILE A 314 8.61 -4.96 12.05
C ILE A 314 9.82 -4.22 12.65
N LEU A 315 10.99 -4.85 12.71
CA LEU A 315 12.20 -4.19 13.22
C LEU A 315 12.64 -3.01 12.35
N SER A 316 12.43 -3.08 11.03
CA SER A 316 12.69 -1.97 10.12
C SER A 316 11.79 -0.78 10.45
N LEU A 317 10.48 -1.02 10.63
CA LEU A 317 9.52 0.02 11.01
C LEU A 317 9.88 0.68 12.35
N VAL A 318 10.24 -0.12 13.36
CA VAL A 318 10.69 0.41 14.66
C VAL A 318 11.93 1.30 14.51
N CYS A 319 12.89 0.86 13.70
CA CYS A 319 14.14 1.61 13.48
C CYS A 319 13.93 2.92 12.72
N LEU A 320 12.99 2.96 11.78
CA LEU A 320 12.73 4.13 10.92
C LEU A 320 11.78 5.15 11.56
N GLU A 321 10.97 4.77 12.54
CA GLU A 321 9.95 5.64 13.17
C GLU A 321 10.54 6.97 13.65
N SER A 322 11.70 6.93 14.33
CA SER A 322 12.33 8.11 14.93
C SER A 322 13.21 8.90 13.96
N LYS A 323 13.40 8.42 12.72
CA LYS A 323 14.27 9.05 11.72
C LYS A 323 13.46 9.97 10.80
N THR A 324 14.05 11.06 10.35
CA THR A 324 13.54 11.97 9.33
C THR A 324 14.36 11.79 8.08
N PHE A 325 13.72 11.47 6.96
CA PHE A 325 14.39 11.22 5.69
C PHE A 325 13.43 11.37 4.51
N ASN A 326 13.97 11.58 3.31
CA ASN A 326 13.19 11.71 2.09
C ASN A 326 12.32 10.45 1.87
N ASN A 327 11.07 10.62 1.44
CA ASN A 327 10.14 9.53 1.19
C ASN A 327 9.77 8.65 2.42
N LYS A 328 10.05 9.08 3.67
CA LYS A 328 9.70 8.34 4.89
C LYS A 328 8.29 7.77 4.87
N LEU A 329 7.28 8.60 4.61
CA LEU A 329 5.87 8.18 4.62
C LEU A 329 5.60 7.06 3.60
N ILE A 330 6.20 7.17 2.40
CA ILE A 330 6.05 6.17 1.33
C ILE A 330 6.66 4.85 1.77
N VAL A 331 7.90 4.87 2.26
CA VAL A 331 8.59 3.66 2.73
C VAL A 331 7.83 2.99 3.87
N MET A 332 7.42 3.75 4.90
CA MET A 332 6.71 3.21 6.06
C MET A 332 5.39 2.54 5.67
N ARG A 333 4.63 3.16 4.74
CA ARG A 333 3.40 2.58 4.19
C ARG A 333 3.66 1.31 3.37
N ARG A 334 4.70 1.29 2.54
CA ARG A 334 5.09 0.12 1.75
C ARG A 334 5.51 -1.05 2.63
N LEU A 335 6.25 -0.80 3.71
CA LEU A 335 6.66 -1.86 4.64
C LEU A 335 5.46 -2.48 5.38
N ILE A 336 4.47 -1.66 5.77
CA ILE A 336 3.18 -2.17 6.27
C ILE A 336 2.51 -3.01 5.20
N SER A 337 2.37 -2.50 3.97
CA SER A 337 1.76 -3.20 2.82
C SER A 337 2.42 -4.56 2.59
N CYS A 338 3.76 -4.62 2.61
CA CYS A 338 4.51 -5.88 2.51
C CYS A 338 4.15 -6.87 3.62
N ALA A 339 4.17 -6.42 4.89
CA ALA A 339 3.79 -7.26 6.03
C ALA A 339 2.35 -7.79 5.89
N GLY A 340 1.44 -6.92 5.43
CA GLY A 340 0.05 -7.23 5.15
C GLY A 340 -0.11 -8.30 4.09
N ASN A 341 0.50 -8.11 2.91
CA ASN A 341 0.41 -9.05 1.79
C ASN A 341 1.04 -10.41 2.10
N ILE A 342 2.20 -10.43 2.77
CA ILE A 342 2.81 -11.68 3.25
C ILE A 342 1.88 -12.42 4.21
N SER A 343 1.24 -11.69 5.14
CA SER A 343 0.28 -12.29 6.09
C SER A 343 -1.06 -12.68 5.46
N ALA A 344 -1.49 -12.02 4.38
CA ALA A 344 -2.74 -12.30 3.70
C ALA A 344 -2.65 -13.50 2.75
N ASN A 345 -1.44 -14.00 2.47
CA ASN A 345 -1.23 -15.16 1.62
C ASN A 345 -1.95 -16.40 2.20
N LEU A 346 -2.77 -17.06 1.37
CA LEU A 346 -3.66 -18.16 1.77
C LEU A 346 -2.91 -19.39 2.32
N THR A 347 -1.63 -19.54 1.99
CA THR A 347 -0.79 -20.65 2.46
C THR A 347 -0.14 -20.38 3.82
N ASN A 348 -0.24 -19.15 4.35
CA ASN A 348 0.23 -18.81 5.68
C ASN A 348 -0.91 -18.76 6.70
N SER A 349 -0.81 -19.55 7.78
CA SER A 349 -1.79 -19.54 8.88
C SER A 349 -1.63 -18.34 9.84
N ASN A 350 -0.48 -17.66 9.81
CA ASN A 350 -0.10 -16.56 10.70
C ASN A 350 -0.03 -16.93 12.20
N LYS A 351 -0.11 -18.22 12.56
CA LYS A 351 -0.14 -18.66 13.97
C LYS A 351 1.22 -18.55 14.66
N ARG A 352 2.31 -18.71 13.92
CA ARG A 352 3.68 -18.63 14.47
C ARG A 352 4.09 -17.19 14.79
N GLU A 353 3.48 -16.23 14.10
CA GLU A 353 3.75 -14.80 14.17
C GLU A 353 2.98 -14.12 15.30
N GLN A 354 1.93 -14.75 15.85
CA GLN A 354 1.12 -14.17 16.92
C GLN A 354 1.96 -13.71 18.11
N SER A 355 2.92 -14.52 18.57
CA SER A 355 3.80 -14.16 19.69
C SER A 355 4.64 -12.91 19.40
N LEU A 356 5.19 -12.80 18.19
CA LEU A 356 5.95 -11.63 17.73
C LEU A 356 5.07 -10.38 17.71
N CYS A 357 3.86 -10.49 17.17
CA CYS A 357 2.92 -9.36 17.09
C CYS A 357 2.46 -8.90 18.48
N ILE A 358 2.18 -9.85 19.39
CA ILE A 358 1.78 -9.54 20.77
C ILE A 358 2.94 -8.88 21.54
N GLU A 359 4.16 -9.37 21.39
CA GLU A 359 5.36 -8.75 21.97
C GLU A 359 5.53 -7.32 21.44
N THR A 360 5.37 -7.12 20.13
CA THR A 360 5.44 -5.79 19.48
C THR A 360 4.38 -4.85 20.05
N ILE A 361 3.14 -5.32 20.19
CA ILE A 361 2.05 -4.53 20.78
C ILE A 361 2.34 -4.12 22.23
N LYS A 362 2.95 -5.00 23.02
CA LYS A 362 3.23 -4.74 24.44
C LYS A 362 4.46 -3.87 24.70
N SER A 363 5.40 -3.81 23.75
CA SER A 363 6.73 -3.20 23.97
C SER A 363 7.07 -2.04 23.04
N SER A 364 6.44 -1.92 21.87
CA SER A 364 6.77 -0.91 20.88
C SER A 364 5.94 0.35 21.03
N ALA A 365 6.58 1.50 20.83
CA ALA A 365 5.92 2.79 20.64
C ALA A 365 5.78 3.19 19.16
N SER A 366 6.34 2.43 18.22
CA SER A 366 6.27 2.75 16.79
C SER A 366 4.87 2.51 16.25
N SER A 367 4.20 3.57 15.82
CA SER A 367 2.84 3.53 15.30
C SER A 367 2.71 2.62 14.08
N TYR A 368 3.71 2.62 13.19
CA TYR A 368 3.73 1.74 12.02
C TYR A 368 4.02 0.27 12.35
N ALA A 369 4.94 -0.01 13.29
CA ALA A 369 5.20 -1.38 13.75
C ALA A 369 3.96 -1.99 14.42
N LEU A 370 3.25 -1.19 15.23
CA LEU A 370 1.97 -1.57 15.83
C LEU A 370 0.91 -1.87 14.76
N ALA A 371 0.80 -1.02 13.73
CA ALA A 371 -0.13 -1.23 12.62
C ALA A 371 0.16 -2.52 11.84
N ALA A 372 1.44 -2.82 11.54
CA ALA A 372 1.83 -4.08 10.91
C ALA A 372 1.45 -5.29 11.79
N ALA A 373 1.74 -5.22 13.10
CA ALA A 373 1.39 -6.28 14.04
C ALA A 373 -0.13 -6.52 14.11
N LEU A 374 -0.94 -5.46 14.13
CA LEU A 374 -2.41 -5.56 14.12
C LEU A 374 -2.94 -6.18 12.82
N MET A 375 -2.35 -5.86 11.67
CA MET A 375 -2.73 -6.44 10.39
C MET A 375 -2.42 -7.93 10.31
N ILE A 376 -1.24 -8.36 10.76
CA ILE A 376 -0.86 -9.78 10.82
C ILE A 376 -1.81 -10.54 11.78
N LEU A 377 -2.09 -9.98 12.97
CA LEU A 377 -3.05 -10.59 13.89
C LEU A 377 -4.45 -10.70 13.29
N CYS A 378 -4.90 -9.68 12.54
CA CYS A 378 -6.17 -9.70 11.84
C CYS A 378 -6.27 -10.87 10.86
N ASN A 379 -5.21 -11.12 10.09
CA ASN A 379 -5.13 -12.22 9.13
C ASN A 379 -4.98 -13.59 9.80
N SER A 380 -4.53 -13.65 11.06
CA SER A 380 -4.52 -14.88 11.86
C SER A 380 -5.91 -15.33 12.37
N VAL A 381 -6.94 -14.50 12.21
CA VAL A 381 -8.32 -14.76 12.69
C VAL A 381 -9.25 -15.05 11.52
N ALA A 382 -9.46 -16.34 11.23
CA ALA A 382 -10.38 -16.82 10.19
C ALA A 382 -11.73 -17.32 10.77
N SER A 383 -11.77 -17.64 12.07
CA SER A 383 -12.92 -18.25 12.72
C SER A 383 -13.17 -17.69 14.13
N LYS A 384 -14.34 -17.99 14.70
CA LYS A 384 -14.67 -17.64 16.09
C LYS A 384 -13.70 -18.31 17.09
N SER A 385 -13.25 -19.54 16.82
CA SER A 385 -12.27 -20.23 17.66
C SER A 385 -10.92 -19.52 17.66
N ASP A 386 -10.48 -18.98 16.53
CA ASP A 386 -9.26 -18.18 16.46
C ASP A 386 -9.37 -16.90 17.27
N ALA A 387 -10.53 -16.23 17.18
CA ALA A 387 -10.82 -15.02 17.94
C ALA A 387 -10.72 -15.28 19.45
N VAL A 388 -11.32 -16.38 19.92
CA VAL A 388 -11.26 -16.80 21.32
C VAL A 388 -9.84 -17.19 21.74
N ALA A 389 -9.08 -17.87 20.88
CA ALA A 389 -7.70 -18.24 21.16
C ALA A 389 -6.80 -17.00 21.28
N LEU A 390 -6.94 -16.02 20.39
CA LEU A 390 -6.17 -14.79 20.43
C LEU A 390 -6.48 -13.95 21.68
N LEU A 391 -7.76 -13.85 22.06
CA LEU A 391 -8.19 -13.13 23.27
C LEU A 391 -7.71 -13.77 24.58
N LYS A 392 -7.19 -15.00 24.56
CA LYS A 392 -6.49 -15.60 25.72
C LYS A 392 -5.05 -15.12 25.87
N LEU A 393 -4.45 -14.58 24.79
CA LEU A 393 -3.05 -14.13 24.76
C LEU A 393 -2.92 -12.62 24.94
N ILE A 394 -3.92 -11.87 24.50
CA ILE A 394 -3.98 -10.40 24.60
C ILE A 394 -5.41 -9.94 24.90
N SER A 395 -5.55 -8.98 25.80
CA SER A 395 -6.88 -8.45 26.15
C SER A 395 -7.41 -7.49 25.09
N LEU A 396 -8.74 -7.37 25.02
CA LEU A 396 -9.38 -6.42 24.11
C LEU A 396 -9.08 -4.97 24.49
N SER A 397 -8.91 -4.66 25.79
CA SER A 397 -8.52 -3.33 26.26
C SER A 397 -7.14 -2.94 25.74
N GLU A 398 -6.13 -3.82 25.87
CA GLU A 398 -4.78 -3.58 25.32
C GLU A 398 -4.84 -3.27 23.82
N LEU A 399 -5.61 -4.03 23.04
CA LEU A 399 -5.77 -3.80 21.60
C LEU A 399 -6.43 -2.45 21.28
N ILE A 400 -7.46 -2.05 22.05
CA ILE A 400 -8.11 -0.75 21.88
C ILE A 400 -7.13 0.39 22.16
N GLN A 401 -6.34 0.29 23.23
CA GLN A 401 -5.38 1.33 23.62
C GLN A 401 -4.31 1.57 22.55
N VAL A 402 -3.84 0.52 21.86
CA VAL A 402 -2.90 0.66 20.72
C VAL A 402 -3.43 1.61 19.65
N GLY A 403 -4.74 1.57 19.38
CA GLY A 403 -5.36 2.42 18.37
C GLY A 403 -5.16 3.92 18.62
N SER A 404 -4.93 4.34 19.88
CA SER A 404 -4.67 5.75 20.22
C SER A 404 -3.36 6.29 19.64
N LEU A 405 -2.36 5.42 19.47
CA LEU A 405 -1.02 5.75 18.96
C LEU A 405 -0.97 5.86 17.43
N LEU A 406 -1.99 5.36 16.73
CA LEU A 406 -2.06 5.42 15.27
C LEU A 406 -2.37 6.86 14.81
N GLN A 407 -1.79 7.26 13.68
CA GLN A 407 -1.94 8.62 13.13
C GLN A 407 -2.27 8.58 11.64
N ASP A 408 -1.58 7.74 10.89
CA ASP A 408 -1.75 7.59 9.44
C ASP A 408 -3.01 6.75 9.12
N PRO A 409 -3.87 7.21 8.19
CA PRO A 409 -5.00 6.45 7.66
C PRO A 409 -4.71 4.96 7.36
N LEU A 410 -3.56 4.64 6.75
CA LEU A 410 -3.21 3.26 6.41
C LEU A 410 -3.10 2.37 7.67
N GLN A 411 -2.63 2.93 8.79
CA GLN A 411 -2.37 2.19 10.01
C GLN A 411 -3.65 1.59 10.64
N TYR A 412 -4.81 2.19 10.35
CA TYR A 412 -6.09 1.75 10.93
C TYR A 412 -6.67 0.51 10.26
N GLN A 413 -6.20 0.09 9.08
CA GLN A 413 -6.85 -0.99 8.33
C GLN A 413 -6.89 -2.30 9.15
N GLY A 414 -5.72 -2.74 9.64
CA GLY A 414 -5.61 -3.93 10.48
C GLY A 414 -6.35 -3.78 11.81
N PHE A 415 -6.27 -2.59 12.42
CA PHE A 415 -6.96 -2.28 13.68
C PHE A 415 -8.48 -2.45 13.58
N LEU A 416 -9.09 -1.78 12.59
CA LEU A 416 -10.55 -1.73 12.44
C LEU A 416 -11.12 -3.13 12.16
N ASP A 417 -10.47 -3.88 11.26
CA ASP A 417 -10.94 -5.23 10.93
C ASP A 417 -10.68 -6.24 12.06
N LEU A 418 -9.53 -6.15 12.76
CA LEU A 418 -9.24 -7.01 13.91
C LEU A 418 -10.28 -6.81 15.01
N LEU A 419 -10.53 -5.57 15.44
CA LEU A 419 -11.52 -5.32 16.50
C LEU A 419 -12.92 -5.81 16.09
N ARG A 420 -13.32 -5.63 14.82
CA ARG A 420 -14.60 -6.14 14.32
C ARG A 420 -14.70 -7.66 14.47
N LYS A 421 -13.63 -8.39 14.13
CA LYS A 421 -13.56 -9.86 14.25
C LYS A 421 -13.57 -10.34 15.70
N LEU A 422 -12.96 -9.58 16.63
CA LEU A 422 -12.85 -9.97 18.03
C LEU A 422 -14.09 -9.62 18.87
N LEU A 423 -14.73 -8.48 18.60
CA LEU A 423 -15.87 -7.99 19.38
C LEU A 423 -17.05 -8.97 19.34
N ASN A 424 -17.58 -9.31 20.52
CA ASN A 424 -18.75 -10.16 20.69
C ASN A 424 -19.50 -9.79 21.98
N LEU A 425 -20.70 -10.32 22.17
CA LEU A 425 -21.55 -9.97 23.32
C LEU A 425 -20.88 -10.24 24.68
N GLU A 426 -20.02 -11.26 24.77
CA GLU A 426 -19.36 -11.65 26.02
C GLU A 426 -18.25 -10.67 26.39
N ASN A 427 -17.32 -10.39 25.47
CA ASN A 427 -16.19 -9.51 25.79
C ASN A 427 -16.58 -8.03 25.91
N THR A 428 -17.65 -7.57 25.25
CA THR A 428 -18.12 -6.19 25.37
C THR A 428 -18.80 -5.89 26.71
N MET A 429 -19.34 -6.91 27.38
CA MET A 429 -19.84 -6.76 28.75
C MET A 429 -18.74 -6.35 29.72
N TRP A 430 -17.49 -6.77 29.47
CA TRP A 430 -16.34 -6.52 30.35
C TRP A 430 -15.50 -5.30 29.96
N LEU A 431 -15.79 -4.62 28.85
CA LEU A 431 -15.10 -3.37 28.49
C LEU A 431 -15.46 -2.23 29.44
N ASP A 432 -14.44 -1.55 29.97
CA ASP A 432 -14.64 -0.40 30.85
C ASP A 432 -15.07 0.86 30.08
N ILE A 433 -15.65 1.82 30.80
CA ILE A 433 -16.08 3.11 30.22
C ILE A 433 -14.90 3.83 29.54
N LYS A 434 -13.70 3.73 30.10
CA LYS A 434 -12.48 4.33 29.53
C LYS A 434 -12.10 3.72 28.18
N ASP A 435 -12.18 2.39 28.06
CA ASP A 435 -11.90 1.70 26.79
C ASP A 435 -12.92 2.08 25.72
N LEU A 436 -14.20 2.17 26.10
CA LEU A 436 -15.26 2.57 25.18
C LEU A 436 -15.09 4.01 24.70
N PHE A 437 -14.77 4.93 25.62
CA PHE A 437 -14.46 6.31 25.26
C PHE A 437 -13.28 6.36 24.27
N THR A 438 -12.21 5.63 24.55
CA THR A 438 -11.03 5.53 23.68
C THR A 438 -11.40 4.99 22.29
N LEU A 439 -12.17 3.90 22.24
CA LEU A 439 -12.62 3.28 20.99
C LEU A 439 -13.45 4.25 20.14
N PHE A 440 -14.39 4.98 20.74
CA PHE A 440 -15.18 5.98 20.01
C PHE A 440 -14.34 7.16 19.51
N GLN A 441 -13.38 7.65 20.30
CA GLN A 441 -12.46 8.70 19.86
C GLN A 441 -11.60 8.24 18.67
N ILE A 442 -11.10 7.00 18.71
CA ILE A 442 -10.35 6.41 17.59
C ILE A 442 -11.23 6.32 16.34
N MET A 443 -12.45 5.77 16.46
CA MET A 443 -13.39 5.66 15.34
C MET A 443 -13.74 7.03 14.75
N ARG A 444 -13.89 8.06 15.58
CA ARG A 444 -14.12 9.44 15.13
C ARG A 444 -12.91 10.01 14.38
N ARG A 445 -11.69 9.82 14.89
CA ARG A 445 -10.48 10.25 14.18
C ARG A 445 -10.34 9.54 12.83
N CYS A 446 -10.67 8.24 12.76
CA CYS A 446 -10.74 7.51 11.49
C CYS A 446 -11.78 8.11 10.55
N HIS A 447 -12.95 8.48 11.07
CA HIS A 447 -14.03 9.11 10.29
C HIS A 447 -13.55 10.39 9.61
N GLU A 448 -12.89 11.28 10.35
CA GLU A 448 -12.34 12.54 9.83
C GLU A 448 -11.33 12.31 8.68
N GLN A 449 -10.62 11.17 8.70
CA GLN A 449 -9.68 10.78 7.65
C GLN A 449 -10.33 10.12 6.43
N THR A 450 -11.57 9.63 6.54
CA THR A 450 -12.26 8.96 5.40
C THR A 450 -12.49 9.87 4.21
N LYS A 451 -12.54 11.19 4.41
CA LYS A 451 -12.62 12.20 3.34
C LYS A 451 -11.45 12.08 2.35
N TYR A 452 -10.26 11.72 2.84
CA TYR A 452 -9.04 11.60 2.03
C TYR A 452 -8.70 10.14 1.70
N TYR A 453 -9.15 9.19 2.54
CA TYR A 453 -8.90 7.75 2.38
C TYR A 453 -10.21 6.95 2.44
N ASN A 454 -10.94 6.96 1.32
CA ASN A 454 -12.27 6.35 1.19
C ASN A 454 -12.31 4.85 1.57
N ASN A 455 -11.21 4.12 1.38
CA ASN A 455 -11.11 2.69 1.69
C ASN A 455 -11.35 2.38 3.19
N LEU A 456 -11.09 3.34 4.09
CA LEU A 456 -11.36 3.18 5.52
C LEU A 456 -12.86 3.18 5.85
N ARG A 457 -13.69 3.82 5.02
CA ARG A 457 -15.10 4.04 5.33
C ARG A 457 -15.85 2.73 5.56
N SER A 458 -15.61 1.73 4.72
CA SER A 458 -16.23 0.41 4.84
C SER A 458 -15.81 -0.31 6.13
N LEU A 459 -14.51 -0.36 6.41
CA LEU A 459 -13.96 -0.98 7.63
C LEU A 459 -14.50 -0.31 8.90
N LEU A 460 -14.51 1.03 8.92
CA LEU A 460 -15.01 1.83 10.03
C LEU A 460 -16.51 1.59 10.26
N THR A 461 -17.31 1.60 9.19
CA THR A 461 -18.75 1.36 9.26
C THR A 461 -19.05 -0.04 9.78
N ASN A 462 -18.29 -1.04 9.33
CA ASN A 462 -18.43 -2.42 9.79
C ASN A 462 -18.08 -2.57 11.27
N LEU A 463 -17.01 -1.92 11.74
CA LEU A 463 -16.66 -1.91 13.17
C LEU A 463 -17.72 -1.16 14.00
N LEU A 464 -18.18 0.00 13.52
CA LEU A 464 -19.19 0.80 14.22
C LEU A 464 -20.50 0.01 14.37
N ASN A 465 -21.02 -0.55 13.28
CA ASN A 465 -22.21 -1.40 13.30
C ASN A 465 -22.04 -2.59 14.23
N LYS A 466 -20.87 -3.25 14.19
CA LYS A 466 -20.55 -4.35 15.10
C LYS A 466 -20.61 -3.87 16.55
N THR A 467 -19.92 -2.78 16.87
CA THR A 467 -19.82 -2.17 18.21
C THR A 467 -21.20 -1.82 18.76
N LEU A 468 -22.03 -1.11 17.98
CA LEU A 468 -23.40 -0.77 18.35
C LEU A 468 -24.26 -2.03 18.55
N THR A 469 -24.08 -3.05 17.73
CA THR A 469 -24.84 -4.31 17.83
C THR A 469 -24.50 -5.07 19.12
N VAL A 470 -23.22 -5.18 19.46
CA VAL A 470 -22.77 -6.04 20.58
C VAL A 470 -22.70 -5.32 21.93
N LEU A 471 -22.68 -3.99 21.98
CA LEU A 471 -22.67 -3.28 23.26
C LEU A 471 -24.03 -3.33 23.95
N PRO A 472 -24.06 -3.42 25.30
CA PRO A 472 -25.28 -3.21 26.07
C PRO A 472 -25.85 -1.80 25.84
N SER A 473 -27.18 -1.70 25.75
CA SER A 473 -27.89 -0.42 25.56
C SER A 473 -27.49 0.65 26.60
N SER A 474 -27.26 0.24 27.85
CA SER A 474 -26.82 1.13 28.92
C SER A 474 -25.45 1.76 28.66
N LYS A 475 -24.50 1.01 28.08
CA LYS A 475 -23.15 1.52 27.77
C LYS A 475 -23.17 2.47 26.58
N ILE A 476 -23.99 2.17 25.56
CA ILE A 476 -24.20 3.07 24.41
C ILE A 476 -24.81 4.40 24.88
N HIS A 477 -25.87 4.34 25.68
CA HIS A 477 -26.50 5.54 26.26
C HIS A 477 -25.51 6.37 27.08
N ASN A 478 -24.74 5.74 27.96
CA ASN A 478 -23.74 6.43 28.78
C ASN A 478 -22.63 7.08 27.92
N SER A 479 -22.17 6.40 26.86
CA SER A 479 -21.12 6.92 25.96
C SER A 479 -21.61 8.16 25.22
N ILE A 480 -22.81 8.10 24.64
CA ILE A 480 -23.45 9.23 23.93
C ILE A 480 -23.76 10.39 24.87
N SER A 481 -24.21 10.10 26.10
CA SER A 481 -24.48 11.14 27.10
C SER A 481 -23.20 11.86 27.54
N SER A 482 -22.06 11.16 27.49
CA SER A 482 -20.74 11.72 27.85
C SER A 482 -20.12 12.51 26.70
N ASP A 483 -20.37 12.09 25.45
CA ASP A 483 -19.91 12.78 24.25
C ASP A 483 -21.01 12.80 23.18
N PRO A 484 -21.81 13.88 23.09
CA PRO A 484 -22.88 14.02 22.11
C PRO A 484 -22.40 13.97 20.65
N THR A 485 -21.11 14.23 20.38
CA THR A 485 -20.56 14.17 19.01
C THR A 485 -20.54 12.76 18.44
N ILE A 486 -20.67 11.73 19.28
CA ILE A 486 -20.81 10.33 18.85
C ILE A 486 -22.08 10.16 17.99
N ILE A 487 -23.16 10.91 18.28
CA ILE A 487 -24.40 10.81 17.52
C ILE A 487 -24.25 11.34 16.09
N SER A 488 -23.63 12.50 15.90
CA SER A 488 -23.41 13.06 14.57
C SER A 488 -22.55 12.11 13.74
N PHE A 489 -21.47 11.57 14.35
CA PHE A 489 -20.63 10.54 13.75
C PHE A 489 -21.45 9.30 13.34
N ILE A 490 -22.31 8.75 14.21
CA ILE A 490 -23.17 7.61 13.85
C ILE A 490 -24.10 7.95 12.68
N ALA A 491 -24.73 9.13 12.71
CA ALA A 491 -25.71 9.55 11.72
C ALA A 491 -25.10 9.66 10.31
N GLU A 492 -23.83 10.04 10.20
CA GLU A 492 -23.12 10.18 8.92
C GLU A 492 -22.76 8.83 8.25
N HIS A 493 -22.80 7.74 9.01
CA HIS A 493 -22.55 6.38 8.51
C HIS A 493 -23.81 5.70 7.95
N GLY A 494 -24.91 6.43 7.81
CA GLY A 494 -26.08 6.04 7.03
C GLY A 494 -27.17 5.31 7.81
N THR A 495 -28.24 4.99 7.08
CA THR A 495 -29.52 4.51 7.62
C THR A 495 -29.38 3.28 8.53
N LEU A 496 -28.68 2.24 8.09
CA LEU A 496 -28.51 1.01 8.89
C LEU A 496 -27.85 1.30 10.25
N THR A 497 -26.76 2.06 10.23
CA THR A 497 -25.99 2.43 11.43
C THR A 497 -26.88 3.20 12.42
N SER A 498 -27.62 4.18 11.90
CA SER A 498 -28.56 4.99 12.69
C SER A 498 -29.71 4.17 13.27
N CYS A 499 -30.27 3.23 12.51
CA CYS A 499 -31.29 2.28 12.98
C CYS A 499 -30.76 1.43 14.15
N ILE A 500 -29.55 0.87 14.04
CA ILE A 500 -28.97 0.04 15.11
C ILE A 500 -28.75 0.88 16.38
N ALA A 501 -28.24 2.11 16.24
CA ALA A 501 -28.06 3.01 17.38
C ALA A 501 -29.40 3.37 18.02
N MET A 502 -30.40 3.75 17.21
CA MET A 502 -31.74 4.11 17.68
C MET A 502 -32.40 2.93 18.42
N ASP A 503 -32.39 1.72 17.85
CA ASP A 503 -32.89 0.51 18.49
C ASP A 503 -32.30 0.34 19.90
N LYS A 504 -30.98 0.50 20.04
CA LYS A 504 -30.28 0.33 21.32
C LYS A 504 -30.66 1.41 22.32
N LEU A 505 -30.79 2.65 21.86
CA LEU A 505 -31.14 3.80 22.67
C LEU A 505 -32.57 3.71 23.20
N LEU A 506 -33.53 3.32 22.36
CA LEU A 506 -34.93 3.15 22.74
C LEU A 506 -35.09 2.04 23.80
N VAL A 507 -34.43 0.90 23.59
CA VAL A 507 -34.43 -0.22 24.55
C VAL A 507 -33.83 0.17 25.92
N SER A 508 -32.98 1.19 25.99
CA SER A 508 -32.40 1.64 27.26
C SER A 508 -33.42 2.25 28.22
N LYS A 509 -34.57 2.72 27.71
CA LYS A 509 -35.63 3.43 28.46
C LYS A 509 -35.14 4.64 29.27
N LYS A 510 -34.00 5.21 28.91
CA LYS A 510 -33.45 6.42 29.50
C LYS A 510 -33.75 7.62 28.62
N ALA A 511 -33.95 8.79 29.24
CA ALA A 511 -34.12 10.03 28.50
C ALA A 511 -32.87 10.36 27.65
N LEU A 512 -33.11 10.89 26.45
CA LEU A 512 -32.09 11.32 25.51
C LEU A 512 -32.40 12.76 25.08
N PRO A 513 -31.38 13.58 24.78
CA PRO A 513 -31.57 14.90 24.19
C PRO A 513 -32.36 14.79 22.89
N LYS A 514 -33.30 15.71 22.67
CA LYS A 514 -34.15 15.71 21.49
C LYS A 514 -33.32 15.84 20.21
N GLU A 515 -32.28 16.65 20.25
CA GLU A 515 -31.35 16.90 19.14
C GLU A 515 -30.67 15.61 18.68
N ALA A 516 -30.30 14.74 19.63
CA ALA A 516 -29.66 13.46 19.34
C ALA A 516 -30.64 12.49 18.63
N ILE A 517 -31.89 12.44 19.09
CA ILE A 517 -32.94 11.63 18.47
C ILE A 517 -33.26 12.13 17.06
N THR A 518 -33.42 13.46 16.88
CA THR A 518 -33.68 14.08 15.59
C THR A 518 -32.57 13.79 14.58
N SER A 519 -31.29 13.94 14.96
CA SER A 519 -30.16 13.66 14.07
C SER A 519 -30.16 12.22 13.53
N LEU A 520 -30.50 11.24 14.37
CA LEU A 520 -30.63 9.85 13.93
C LEU A 520 -31.83 9.65 13.02
N TRP A 521 -32.98 10.26 13.31
CA TRP A 521 -34.15 10.18 12.43
C TRP A 521 -33.90 10.81 11.06
N ASP A 522 -33.23 11.96 11.00
CA ASP A 522 -32.85 12.60 9.75
C ASP A 522 -31.98 11.67 8.89
N SER A 523 -31.07 10.94 9.52
CA SER A 523 -30.24 9.93 8.85
C SER A 523 -31.04 8.70 8.40
N ILE A 524 -31.96 8.21 9.24
CA ILE A 524 -32.86 7.09 8.92
C ILE A 524 -33.76 7.43 7.73
N PHE A 525 -34.29 8.66 7.67
CA PHE A 525 -35.23 9.13 6.66
C PHE A 525 -34.59 9.94 5.51
N LYS A 526 -33.28 9.84 5.33
CA LYS A 526 -32.52 10.59 4.29
C LYS A 526 -32.92 10.25 2.84
N PHE A 527 -33.71 9.20 2.62
CA PHE A 527 -34.15 8.77 1.29
C PHE A 527 -35.11 9.78 0.65
N GLN A 528 -35.00 10.00 -0.67
CA GLN A 528 -35.84 10.98 -1.37
C GLN A 528 -37.13 10.34 -1.89
N ASN A 529 -37.03 9.24 -2.64
CA ASN A 529 -38.15 8.53 -3.28
C ASN A 529 -38.01 7.00 -3.12
N LEU A 530 -38.93 6.38 -2.37
CA LEU A 530 -39.02 4.92 -2.29
C LEU A 530 -39.55 4.35 -3.62
N GLY A 531 -38.97 3.24 -4.08
CA GLY A 531 -39.36 2.56 -5.34
C GLY A 531 -38.37 2.68 -6.50
N GLN A 532 -37.37 3.56 -6.43
CA GLN A 532 -36.17 3.42 -7.26
C GLN A 532 -35.29 2.33 -6.65
N ALA A 533 -34.97 1.29 -7.43
CA ALA A 533 -34.13 0.17 -6.98
C ALA A 533 -32.76 0.63 -6.41
N GLU A 534 -32.32 1.84 -6.75
CA GLU A 534 -31.07 2.43 -6.29
C GLU A 534 -31.13 3.12 -4.91
N GLN A 535 -32.32 3.42 -4.34
CA GLN A 535 -32.41 4.28 -3.15
C GLN A 535 -32.57 3.55 -1.81
N LEU A 536 -33.24 2.39 -1.76
CA LEU A 536 -33.43 1.68 -0.48
C LEU A 536 -33.59 0.17 -0.68
N SER A 537 -32.74 -0.62 -0.02
CA SER A 537 -32.83 -2.08 -0.07
C SER A 537 -33.97 -2.62 0.81
N ILE A 538 -34.43 -3.85 0.56
CA ILE A 538 -35.36 -4.56 1.47
C ILE A 538 -34.75 -4.68 2.88
N SER A 539 -33.42 -4.82 2.97
CA SER A 539 -32.70 -4.83 4.25
C SER A 539 -32.86 -3.51 5.00
N ASP A 540 -32.69 -2.37 4.33
CA ASP A 540 -32.87 -1.06 4.95
C ASP A 540 -34.32 -0.87 5.40
N LEU A 541 -35.31 -1.22 4.55
CA LEU A 541 -36.74 -1.18 4.93
C LEU A 541 -37.03 -2.02 6.16
N PHE A 542 -36.47 -3.21 6.27
CA PHE A 542 -36.61 -4.05 7.44
C PHE A 542 -36.09 -3.36 8.71
N HIS A 543 -34.90 -2.75 8.65
CA HIS A 543 -34.31 -2.05 9.80
C HIS A 543 -35.08 -0.78 10.17
N ILE A 544 -35.51 0.02 9.20
CA ILE A 544 -36.29 1.24 9.46
C ILE A 544 -37.61 0.86 10.12
N THR A 545 -38.34 -0.11 9.56
CA THR A 545 -39.66 -0.52 10.08
C THR A 545 -39.56 -1.11 11.48
N LYS A 546 -38.53 -1.92 11.75
CA LYS A 546 -38.25 -2.41 13.09
C LYS A 546 -38.03 -1.26 14.07
N THR A 547 -37.20 -0.29 13.69
CA THR A 547 -36.87 0.89 14.53
C THR A 547 -38.11 1.73 14.82
N VAL A 548 -38.91 2.04 13.79
CA VAL A 548 -40.18 2.75 13.91
C VAL A 548 -41.15 1.99 14.82
N GLY A 549 -41.26 0.66 14.66
CA GLY A 549 -42.10 -0.16 15.50
C GLY A 549 -41.70 -0.12 16.98
N ILE A 550 -40.40 -0.18 17.29
CA ILE A 550 -39.89 -0.05 18.66
C ILE A 550 -40.22 1.32 19.24
N TYR A 551 -39.94 2.40 18.49
CA TYR A 551 -40.23 3.77 18.92
C TYR A 551 -41.71 4.00 19.22
N LEU A 552 -42.60 3.62 18.30
CA LEU A 552 -44.04 3.80 18.46
C LEU A 552 -44.59 2.98 19.62
N LYS A 553 -44.07 1.77 19.83
CA LYS A 553 -44.45 0.93 20.98
C LYS A 553 -44.14 1.64 22.30
N ASP A 554 -42.94 2.19 22.46
CA ASP A 554 -42.56 2.87 23.70
C ASP A 554 -43.38 4.15 23.92
N SER A 555 -43.64 4.94 22.85
CA SER A 555 -44.49 6.14 22.92
C SER A 555 -45.97 5.82 23.24
N SER A 556 -46.48 4.67 22.82
CA SER A 556 -47.87 4.25 23.11
C SER A 556 -48.10 3.87 24.58
N VAL A 557 -47.03 3.53 25.31
CA VAL A 557 -47.11 3.12 26.73
C VAL A 557 -47.08 4.34 27.66
N THR A 558 -46.46 5.45 27.26
CA THR A 558 -46.52 6.72 27.98
C THR A 558 -47.89 7.36 27.80
N ALA A 559 -48.76 7.20 28.79
CA ALA A 559 -50.18 7.55 28.76
C ALA A 559 -50.52 9.03 28.48
N ASP A 560 -49.54 9.94 28.50
CA ASP A 560 -49.76 11.39 28.47
C ASP A 560 -49.25 12.08 27.19
N VAL A 561 -48.75 11.36 26.19
CA VAL A 561 -48.26 11.99 24.95
C VAL A 561 -49.40 12.12 23.95
N ASN A 562 -49.90 13.34 23.76
CA ASN A 562 -50.79 13.68 22.65
C ASN A 562 -50.10 13.28 21.32
N PRO A 563 -50.76 12.59 20.37
CA PRO A 563 -50.16 12.23 19.07
C PRO A 563 -49.40 13.38 18.39
N ILE A 564 -49.87 14.61 18.58
CA ILE A 564 -49.30 15.86 18.06
C ILE A 564 -47.84 16.09 18.50
N GLU A 565 -47.42 15.54 19.64
CA GLU A 565 -46.05 15.68 20.15
C GLU A 565 -45.10 14.57 19.69
N ASN A 566 -45.62 13.53 19.03
CA ASN A 566 -44.79 12.44 18.53
C ASN A 566 -43.94 12.91 17.34
N ILE A 567 -42.61 12.81 17.46
CA ILE A 567 -41.66 13.26 16.43
C ILE A 567 -41.93 12.67 15.04
N LEU A 568 -42.39 11.41 14.94
CA LEU A 568 -42.66 10.78 13.65
C LEU A 568 -43.89 11.37 12.96
N PHE A 569 -44.90 11.77 13.74
CA PHE A 569 -46.13 12.39 13.23
C PHE A 569 -45.88 13.87 12.91
N LYS A 570 -45.06 14.54 13.71
CA LYS A 570 -44.77 15.96 13.55
C LYS A 570 -43.80 16.23 12.41
N ASP A 571 -42.68 15.52 12.38
CA ASP A 571 -41.52 15.90 11.55
C ASP A 571 -41.32 14.93 10.36
N TYR A 572 -41.82 13.68 10.44
CA TYR A 572 -41.55 12.63 9.45
C TYR A 572 -42.80 11.97 8.85
N ILE A 573 -44.00 12.55 9.00
CA ILE A 573 -45.26 11.89 8.61
C ILE A 573 -45.30 11.48 7.13
N GLN A 574 -44.80 12.34 6.24
CA GLN A 574 -44.75 12.05 4.80
C GLN A 574 -43.83 10.86 4.50
N LYS A 575 -42.69 10.77 5.20
CA LYS A 575 -41.73 9.66 5.04
C LYS A 575 -42.30 8.36 5.60
N LEU A 576 -43.00 8.43 6.74
CA LEU A 576 -43.69 7.29 7.33
C LEU A 576 -44.80 6.76 6.40
N THR A 577 -45.61 7.65 5.83
CA THR A 577 -46.62 7.31 4.83
C THR A 577 -45.99 6.58 3.65
N LEU A 578 -44.92 7.13 3.06
CA LEU A 578 -44.24 6.53 1.91
C LEU A 578 -43.66 5.13 2.21
N ILE A 579 -43.12 4.92 3.42
CA ILE A 579 -42.68 3.59 3.88
C ILE A 579 -43.85 2.61 3.93
N LEU A 580 -44.97 3.01 4.54
CA LEU A 580 -46.13 2.13 4.66
C LEU A 580 -46.78 1.83 3.31
N GLU A 581 -46.84 2.79 2.39
CA GLU A 581 -47.29 2.56 1.00
C GLU A 581 -46.40 1.52 0.29
N THR A 582 -45.08 1.69 0.42
CA THR A 582 -44.11 0.77 -0.16
C THR A 582 -44.28 -0.63 0.41
N ILE A 583 -44.42 -0.77 1.72
CA ILE A 583 -44.58 -2.08 2.37
C ILE A 583 -45.93 -2.71 2.04
N LEU A 584 -47.00 -1.91 1.91
CA LEU A 584 -48.31 -2.42 1.51
C LEU A 584 -48.24 -3.12 0.14
N SER A 585 -47.40 -2.62 -0.78
CA SER A 585 -47.15 -3.28 -2.06
C SER A 585 -46.52 -4.68 -1.93
N PHE A 586 -45.89 -4.99 -0.79
CA PHE A 586 -45.26 -6.28 -0.52
C PHE A 586 -46.24 -7.36 -0.04
N LYS A 587 -47.53 -7.03 0.14
CA LYS A 587 -48.55 -7.95 0.66
C LYS A 587 -48.61 -9.30 -0.07
N GLU A 588 -48.40 -9.29 -1.39
CA GLU A 588 -48.47 -10.48 -2.25
C GLU A 588 -47.09 -11.08 -2.57
N ASN A 589 -46.00 -10.47 -2.09
CA ASN A 589 -44.65 -10.96 -2.32
C ASN A 589 -44.38 -12.20 -1.45
N LYS A 590 -43.75 -13.22 -2.04
CA LYS A 590 -43.47 -14.51 -1.37
C LYS A 590 -42.05 -14.63 -0.83
N ASP A 591 -41.19 -13.64 -1.05
CA ASP A 591 -39.84 -13.67 -0.49
C ASP A 591 -39.86 -13.31 1.01
N LYS A 592 -39.00 -13.97 1.78
CA LYS A 592 -38.94 -13.82 3.24
C LYS A 592 -38.64 -12.40 3.70
N GLY A 593 -37.92 -11.61 2.89
CA GLY A 593 -37.56 -10.23 3.20
C GLY A 593 -38.79 -9.31 3.14
N SER A 594 -39.54 -9.39 2.05
CA SER A 594 -40.81 -8.70 1.86
C SER A 594 -41.83 -9.09 2.94
N GLU A 595 -41.98 -10.38 3.23
CA GLU A 595 -42.90 -10.87 4.27
C GLU A 595 -42.54 -10.30 5.66
N SER A 596 -41.25 -10.26 6.00
CA SER A 596 -40.77 -9.69 7.26
C SER A 596 -41.04 -8.18 7.34
N CYS A 597 -40.82 -7.45 6.25
CA CYS A 597 -41.16 -6.03 6.16
C CYS A 597 -42.66 -5.79 6.30
N PHE A 598 -43.48 -6.61 5.64
CA PHE A 598 -44.94 -6.54 5.72
C PHE A 598 -45.45 -6.77 7.14
N ASN A 599 -44.89 -7.76 7.84
CA ASN A 599 -45.22 -8.02 9.26
C ASN A 599 -44.86 -6.84 10.17
N ASN A 600 -43.68 -6.22 9.97
CA ASN A 600 -43.33 -5.00 10.70
C ASN A 600 -44.28 -3.84 10.36
N GLY A 601 -44.64 -3.67 9.08
CA GLY A 601 -45.58 -2.66 8.62
C GLY A 601 -46.97 -2.83 9.26
N LYS A 602 -47.48 -4.07 9.31
CA LYS A 602 -48.74 -4.39 9.99
C LYS A 602 -48.68 -4.07 11.49
N PHE A 603 -47.56 -4.36 12.15
CA PHE A 603 -47.35 -4.00 13.55
C PHE A 603 -47.37 -2.48 13.76
N ILE A 604 -46.65 -1.72 12.93
CA ILE A 604 -46.64 -0.25 12.95
C ILE A 604 -48.06 0.29 12.73
N ALA A 605 -48.75 -0.18 11.69
CA ALA A 605 -50.11 0.24 11.35
C ALA A 605 -51.07 0.03 12.53
N GLY A 606 -51.01 -1.12 13.20
CA GLY A 606 -51.80 -1.40 14.39
C GLY A 606 -51.55 -0.41 15.53
N ILE A 607 -50.29 -0.02 15.77
CA ILE A 607 -49.95 0.98 16.80
C ILE A 607 -50.43 2.37 16.40
N ILE A 608 -50.25 2.78 15.14
CA ILE A 608 -50.75 4.07 14.64
C ILE A 608 -52.25 4.18 14.86
N LEU A 609 -53.03 3.15 14.49
CA LEU A 609 -54.47 3.12 14.71
C LEU A 609 -54.83 3.26 16.19
N ASN A 610 -54.05 2.65 17.09
CA ASN A 610 -54.28 2.79 18.53
C ASN A 610 -53.98 4.21 19.04
N ILE A 611 -52.92 4.85 18.53
CA ILE A 611 -52.55 6.23 18.89
C ILE A 611 -53.62 7.23 18.42
N VAL A 612 -54.11 7.10 17.17
CA VAL A 612 -55.05 8.07 16.60
C VAL A 612 -56.51 7.87 17.05
N LYS A 613 -56.89 6.66 17.51
CA LYS A 613 -58.28 6.28 17.85
C LYS A 613 -59.03 7.27 18.75
N ASN A 614 -58.33 7.93 19.67
CA ASN A 614 -58.92 8.86 20.64
C ASN A 614 -58.68 10.35 20.31
N THR A 615 -58.12 10.65 19.14
CA THR A 615 -57.78 12.02 18.72
C THR A 615 -58.99 12.67 18.05
N LYS A 616 -59.50 13.78 18.62
CA LYS A 616 -60.75 14.41 18.17
C LYS A 616 -60.65 15.11 16.80
N CYS A 617 -59.46 15.59 16.44
CA CYS A 617 -59.20 16.27 15.18
C CYS A 617 -57.84 15.82 14.64
N LEU A 618 -57.85 15.15 13.49
CA LEU A 618 -56.65 14.76 12.75
C LEU A 618 -56.43 15.76 11.61
N THR A 619 -55.17 16.12 11.39
CA THR A 619 -54.70 16.83 10.19
C THR A 619 -54.93 15.99 8.91
N PRO A 620 -54.96 16.60 7.71
CA PRO A 620 -55.10 15.85 6.46
C PRO A 620 -54.06 14.75 6.29
N GLU A 621 -52.82 15.01 6.70
CA GLU A 621 -51.71 14.05 6.66
C GLU A 621 -51.95 12.88 7.61
N GLU A 622 -52.46 13.14 8.83
CA GLU A 622 -52.79 12.10 9.80
C GLU A 622 -54.01 11.27 9.37
N GLN A 623 -55.01 11.89 8.73
CA GLN A 623 -56.15 11.17 8.14
C GLN A 623 -55.70 10.23 7.03
N ASN A 624 -54.77 10.67 6.18
CA ASN A 624 -54.18 9.83 5.15
C ASN A 624 -53.40 8.66 5.77
N LEU A 625 -52.58 8.94 6.78
CA LEU A 625 -51.83 7.91 7.50
C LEU A 625 -52.76 6.88 8.20
N GLU A 626 -53.87 7.34 8.79
CA GLU A 626 -54.89 6.46 9.37
C GLU A 626 -55.55 5.57 8.31
N ALA A 627 -55.96 6.14 7.18
CA ALA A 627 -56.57 5.40 6.08
C ALA A 627 -55.61 4.34 5.52
N LEU A 628 -54.33 4.70 5.34
CA LEU A 628 -53.28 3.78 4.93
C LEU A 628 -53.06 2.67 5.97
N ALA A 629 -53.00 3.00 7.25
CA ALA A 629 -52.83 2.00 8.31
C ALA A 629 -54.00 0.99 8.36
N LYS A 630 -55.23 1.40 8.05
CA LYS A 630 -56.38 0.48 7.94
C LYS A 630 -56.20 -0.53 6.81
N SER A 631 -55.55 -0.18 5.70
CA SER A 631 -55.39 -1.07 4.53
C SER A 631 -54.47 -2.29 4.75
N PHE A 632 -53.71 -2.30 5.85
CA PHE A 632 -52.87 -3.44 6.26
C PHE A 632 -53.65 -4.62 6.87
N PHE A 633 -54.92 -4.40 7.22
CA PHE A 633 -55.82 -5.37 7.86
C PHE A 633 -57.02 -5.63 6.96
#